data_AF-A0A923IY18-F1
#
_entry.id   AF-A0A923IY18-F1
#
_cell.length_a   1.000
_cell.length_b   1.000
_cell.length_c   1.000
_cell.angle_alpha   90.00
_cell.angle_beta   90.00
_cell.angle_gamma   90.00
#
_symmetry.space_group_name_H-M   'P 1'
#
loop_
_entity.id
_entity.type
_entity.pdbx_description
1 polymer ?
#
loop_
_entity_poly.entity_id
_entity_poly.type
_entity_poly.pdbx_seq_one_letter_code
_entity_poly.pdbx_strand_id
1 'polypeptide(L)' 'MSVKRFWNWEQPPHPPGEHDAHRVLCIGGVIAADSWFDDDVTPGIFRTELEAGSGPIQVWINSPGA' A
#
# COMPACT_ATOMS: atom_id res chain seq x y z
N MET A 1 6.81 -18.54 1.05
CA MET A 1 6.93 -17.73 -0.17
C MET A 1 6.71 -16.29 0.21
N SER A 2 7.61 -15.38 -0.18
CA SER A 2 7.45 -13.95 0.11
C SER A 2 6.59 -13.35 -1.01
N VAL A 3 5.45 -12.78 -0.64
CA VAL A 3 4.50 -12.15 -1.56
C VAL A 3 5.18 -10.91 -2.17
N LYS A 4 5.37 -10.87 -3.50
CA LYS A 4 5.98 -9.73 -4.20
C LYS A 4 4.96 -8.60 -4.33
N ARG A 5 4.90 -7.70 -3.36
CA ARG A 5 4.12 -6.45 -3.44
C ARG A 5 5.02 -5.24 -3.35
N PHE A 6 4.62 -4.17 -4.03
CA PHE A 6 5.34 -2.89 -4.06
C PHE A 6 4.73 -1.85 -3.11
N TRP A 7 3.72 -2.23 -2.32
CA TRP A 7 3.09 -1.34 -1.34
C TRP A 7 3.04 -1.98 0.06
N ASN A 8 3.06 -1.13 1.07
CA ASN A 8 2.85 -1.49 2.47
C ASN A 8 2.09 -0.39 3.22
N TRP A 9 1.15 -0.79 4.09
CA TRP A 9 0.48 0.12 5.02
C TRP A 9 1.21 0.12 6.36
N GLU A 10 1.60 1.29 6.85
CA GLU A 10 2.15 1.41 8.21
C GLU A 10 1.05 1.68 9.24
N GLN A 11 1.24 1.17 10.45
CA GLN A 11 0.37 1.51 11.57
C GLN A 11 0.65 2.95 12.03
N PRO A 12 -0.39 3.73 12.36
CA PRO A 12 -0.19 5.05 12.92
C PRO A 12 0.60 4.94 14.25
N PRO A 13 1.53 5.86 14.53
CA PRO A 13 2.37 5.82 15.72
C PRO A 13 1.61 6.08 17.03
N HIS A 14 0.32 6.43 16.98
CA HIS A 14 -0.49 6.84 18.14
C HIS A 14 -1.84 6.09 18.21
N PRO A 15 -2.33 5.79 19.43
CA PRO A 15 -3.66 5.22 19.63
C PRO A 15 -4.74 6.17 19.11
N PRO A 16 -5.92 5.64 18.71
CA PRO A 16 -6.98 6.43 18.10
C PRO A 16 -7.55 7.43 19.11
N GLY A 17 -7.04 8.66 19.04
CA GLY A 17 -7.62 9.87 19.62
C GLY A 17 -8.14 10.73 18.47
N GLU A 18 -9.32 11.31 18.68
CA GLU A 18 -10.14 12.01 17.71
C GLU A 18 -9.37 12.86 16.70
N HIS A 19 -9.56 12.49 15.44
CA HIS A 19 -9.28 13.21 14.19
C HIS A 19 -8.02 12.73 13.44
N ASP A 20 -8.33 12.13 12.29
CA ASP A 20 -7.44 11.55 11.29
C ASP A 20 -6.74 10.26 11.70
N ALA A 21 -7.40 9.14 11.35
CA ALA A 21 -6.71 7.89 11.09
C ALA A 21 -5.68 8.13 9.99
N HIS A 22 -4.49 8.59 10.37
CA HIS A 22 -3.43 8.99 9.46
C HIS A 22 -2.84 7.71 8.85
N ARG A 23 -3.34 7.34 7.67
CA ARG A 23 -2.90 6.15 6.96
C ARG A 23 -1.65 6.49 6.18
N VAL A 24 -0.59 5.73 6.40
CA VAL A 24 0.68 5.90 5.70
C VAL A 24 0.84 4.75 4.71
N LEU A 25 0.89 5.08 3.42
CA LEU A 25 1.10 4.15 2.33
C LEU A 25 2.52 4.30 1.80
N CYS A 26 3.34 3.26 1.97
CA CYS A 26 4.70 3.22 1.45
C CYS A 26 4.72 2.43 0.14
N ILE A 27 5.11 3.09 -0.94
CA ILE A 27 5.28 2.53 -2.29
C ILE A 27 6.77 2.47 -2.59
N GLY A 28 7.29 1.27 -2.83
CA GLY A 28 8.72 1.09 -3.10
C GLY A 28 9.05 -0.19 -3.86
N GLY A 29 10.25 -0.23 -4.43
CA GLY A 29 10.64 -1.27 -5.36
C GLY A 29 9.99 -1.10 -6.75
N VAL A 30 10.36 -1.97 -7.70
CA VAL A 30 9.82 -1.95 -9.06
C VAL A 30 8.33 -2.27 -9.02
N ILE A 31 7.52 -1.40 -9.63
CA ILE A 31 6.08 -1.62 -9.72
C ILE A 31 5.83 -2.70 -10.77
N ALA A 32 5.23 -3.82 -10.38
CA ALA A 32 4.89 -4.92 -11.29
C ALA A 32 6.09 -5.37 -12.16
N ALA A 33 7.20 -5.77 -11.51
CA ALA A 33 8.40 -6.27 -12.20
C ALA A 33 8.10 -7.46 -13.12
N ASP A 34 7.10 -8.27 -12.75
CA ASP A 34 6.54 -9.35 -13.54
C ASP A 34 5.04 -9.03 -13.83
N SER A 35 4.48 -9.56 -14.92
CA SER A 35 3.06 -9.39 -15.24
C SER A 35 2.18 -9.91 -14.10
N TRP A 36 1.25 -9.08 -13.64
CA TRP A 36 0.18 -9.41 -12.69
C TRP A 36 -0.78 -10.52 -13.14
N PHE A 37 -0.69 -10.98 -14.39
CA PHE A 37 -1.54 -12.05 -14.91
C PHE A 37 -1.26 -13.40 -14.24
N ASP A 38 -0.01 -13.63 -13.81
CA ASP A 38 0.45 -14.87 -13.17
C ASP A 38 0.91 -14.66 -11.71
N ASP A 39 0.64 -13.48 -11.11
CA ASP A 39 1.02 -13.15 -9.74
C ASP A 39 -0.16 -13.28 -8.78
N ASP A 40 0.11 -13.75 -7.56
CA ASP A 40 -0.88 -13.83 -6.47
C ASP A 40 -1.27 -12.42 -5.97
N VAL A 41 -0.48 -11.41 -6.32
CA VAL A 41 -0.67 -10.00 -5.96
C VAL A 41 -1.28 -9.23 -7.12
N THR A 42 -2.58 -8.94 -7.02
CA THR A 42 -3.31 -8.22 -8.08
C THR A 42 -3.62 -6.77 -7.71
N PRO A 43 -3.85 -5.88 -8.70
CA PRO A 43 -4.37 -4.53 -8.45
C PRO A 43 -5.69 -4.51 -7.67
N GLY A 44 -6.48 -5.59 -7.74
CA GLY A 44 -7.73 -5.73 -6.99
C GLY A 44 -7.52 -5.82 -5.48
N ILE A 45 -6.43 -6.48 -5.05
CA ILE A 45 -6.05 -6.54 -3.62
C ILE A 45 -5.69 -5.14 -3.13
N PHE A 46 -4.86 -4.43 -3.90
CA PHE A 46 -4.49 -3.04 -3.57
C PHE A 46 -5.73 -2.14 -3.43
N ARG A 47 -6.67 -2.21 -4.38
CA ARG A 47 -7.94 -1.47 -4.32
C ARG A 47 -8.71 -1.80 -3.04
N THR A 48 -8.86 -3.08 -2.73
CA THR A 48 -9.62 -3.54 -1.56
C THR A 48 -9.01 -3.00 -0.26
N GLU A 49 -7.68 -3.05 -0.13
CA GLU A 49 -6.98 -2.49 1.04
C GLU A 49 -7.08 -0.95 1.10
N LEU A 50 -7.02 -0.27 -0.05
CA LEU A 50 -7.19 1.18 -0.14
C LEU A 50 -8.59 1.60 0.33
N GLU A 51 -9.64 0.92 -0.16
CA GLU A 51 -11.05 1.21 0.14
C GLU A 51 -11.49 0.79 1.55
N ALA A 52 -10.75 -0.10 2.21
CA ALA A 52 -11.03 -0.53 3.59
C ALA A 52 -10.84 0.57 4.65
N GLY A 53 -10.19 1.69 4.30
CA GLY A 53 -10.02 2.82 5.19
C GLY A 53 -10.49 4.13 4.56
N SER A 54 -10.86 5.08 5.39
CA SER A 54 -11.32 6.42 5.01
C SER A 54 -10.37 7.50 5.51
N GLY A 55 -10.44 8.69 4.90
CA GLY A 55 -9.69 9.85 5.34
C GLY A 55 -8.39 10.08 4.56
N PRO A 56 -7.60 11.09 4.97
CA PRO A 56 -6.35 11.45 4.31
C PRO A 56 -5.33 10.29 4.33
N ILE A 57 -4.55 10.19 3.25
CA ILE A 57 -3.47 9.21 3.13
C ILE A 57 -2.18 9.97 2.87
N GLN A 58 -1.18 9.77 3.72
CA GLN A 58 0.18 10.17 3.43
C GLN A 58 0.85 9.09 2.59
N VAL A 59 1.36 9.45 1.42
CA VAL A 59 2.02 8.52 0.51
C VAL A 59 3.52 8.78 0.50
N TRP A 60 4.31 7.75 0.81
CA TRP A 60 5.75 7.75 0.66
C TRP A 60 6.13 6.96 -0.59
N ILE A 61 6.83 7.59 -1.52
CA ILE A 61 7.22 6.97 -2.79
C ILE A 61 8.74 6.90 -2.87
N ASN A 62 9.26 5.68 -2.92
CA ASN A 62 10.66 5.38 -3.20
C ASN A 62 10.73 4.20 -4.17
N SER A 63 10.24 4.43 -5.39
CA SER A 63 10.15 3.44 -6.45
C SER A 63 10.92 3.91 -7.68
N PRO A 64 11.66 3.01 -8.37
CA PRO A 64 12.23 3.29 -9.68
C PRO A 64 11.18 3.42 -10.80
N GLY A 65 9.90 3.15 -10.51
CA GLY A 65 8.86 3.01 -11.52
C GLY A 65 8.82 1.59 -12.11
N ALA A 66 8.30 1.50 -13.33
CA ALA A 66 8.29 0.31 -14.17
C ALA A 66 8.83 0.68 -15.55
#